data_AF-A0A651I042-F1
#
_entry.id   AF-A0A651I042-F1
#
_cell.length_a   1.000
_cell.length_b   1.000
_cell.length_c   1.000
_cell.angle_alpha   90.00
_cell.angle_beta   90.00
_cell.angle_gamma   90.00
#
_symmetry.space_group_name_H-M   'P 1'
#
loop_
_entity.id
_entity.type
_entity.pdbx_description
1 polymer ?
#
loop_
_entity_poly.entity_id
_entity_poly.type
_entity_poly.pdbx_seq_one_letter_code
_entity_poly.pdbx_strand_id
1 'polypeptide(L)' 'YKGNSGTCINSVFDHMRESNPGRSLIVTDGYTVEITDSMLRDIDRRQVFALITPLGKSQYFRKQGIPHFRLKPIT' A
#
# COMPACT_ATOMS: atom_id res chain seq x y z
N TYR A 1 -7.09 19.75 -11.98
CA TYR A 1 -6.86 18.33 -12.25
C TYR A 1 -7.80 17.48 -11.39
N LYS A 2 -8.87 16.91 -11.95
CA LYS A 2 -9.71 15.92 -11.25
C LYS A 2 -9.11 14.54 -11.49
N GLY A 3 -8.14 14.15 -10.66
CA GLY A 3 -7.61 12.79 -10.63
C GLY A 3 -8.63 11.88 -9.95
N ASN A 4 -9.66 11.46 -10.69
CA ASN A 4 -10.73 10.59 -10.16
C ASN A 4 -10.30 9.13 -10.00
N SER A 5 -9.16 8.73 -10.59
CA SER A 5 -8.53 7.44 -10.36
C SER A 5 -7.44 7.62 -9.31
N GLY A 6 -7.51 6.91 -8.18
CA GLY A 6 -6.41 6.90 -7.21
C GLY A 6 -5.08 6.43 -7.83
N THR A 7 -4.04 6.34 -7.01
CA THR A 7 -2.72 5.84 -7.40
C THR A 7 -2.73 4.33 -7.61
N CYS A 8 -2.36 3.88 -8.81
CA CYS A 8 -2.05 2.48 -9.11
C CYS A 8 -0.72 2.08 -8.49
N ILE A 9 -0.72 1.09 -7.60
CA ILE A 9 0.46 0.67 -6.84
C ILE A 9 1.13 -0.60 -7.40
N ASN A 10 0.65 -1.15 -8.52
CA ASN A 10 1.17 -2.40 -9.10
C ASN A 10 2.69 -2.41 -9.30
N SER A 11 3.25 -1.31 -9.81
CA SER A 11 4.70 -1.20 -10.06
C SER A 11 5.54 -1.41 -8.80
N VAL A 12 5.01 -1.04 -7.62
CA VAL A 12 5.68 -1.28 -6.35
C VAL A 12 5.70 -2.78 -6.03
N PHE A 13 4.58 -3.49 -6.22
CA PHE A 13 4.52 -4.93 -6.01
C PHE A 13 5.35 -5.71 -7.03
N ASP A 14 5.36 -5.26 -8.29
CA ASP A 14 6.22 -5.81 -9.34
C ASP A 14 7.69 -5.70 -8.93
N HIS A 15 8.11 -4.53 -8.47
CA HIS A 15 9.46 -4.32 -7.95
C HIS A 15 9.77 -5.17 -6.71
N MET A 16 8.82 -5.33 -5.77
CA MET A 16 9.01 -6.20 -4.61
C MET A 16 9.22 -7.67 -5.02
N ARG A 17 8.50 -8.15 -6.05
CA ARG A 17 8.70 -9.51 -6.57
C ARG A 17 10.07 -9.68 -7.19
N GLU A 18 10.54 -8.69 -7.93
CA GLU A 18 11.84 -8.72 -8.61
C GLU A 18 13.01 -8.61 -7.62
N SER A 19 12.90 -7.73 -6.61
CA SER A 19 13.97 -7.47 -5.64
C SER A 19 13.94 -8.39 -4.42
N ASN A 20 12.81 -9.05 -4.15
CA ASN A 20 12.57 -9.94 -3.00
C ASN A 20 13.12 -9.39 -1.67
N PRO A 21 12.71 -8.18 -1.24
CA PRO A 21 13.19 -7.60 0.00
C PRO A 21 12.65 -8.38 1.19
N GLY A 22 13.47 -8.57 2.22
CA GLY A 22 13.02 -9.24 3.45
C GLY A 22 11.89 -8.50 4.17
N ARG A 23 11.81 -7.17 4.02
CA ARG A 23 10.73 -6.29 4.51
C ARG A 23 10.59 -5.06 3.62
N SER A 24 9.35 -4.57 3.50
CA SER A 24 9.02 -3.38 2.71
C SER A 24 8.15 -2.40 3.48
N LEU A 25 8.38 -1.11 3.28
CA LEU A 25 7.53 -0.02 3.78
C LEU A 25 7.00 0.80 2.61
N ILE A 26 5.68 0.88 2.50
CA ILE A 26 4.96 1.74 1.56
C ILE A 26 4.55 3.01 2.31
N VAL A 27 4.95 4.19 1.83
CA VAL A 27 4.51 5.48 2.37
C VAL A 27 3.55 6.11 1.37
N THR A 28 2.33 6.41 1.79
CA THR A 28 1.27 6.88 0.89
C THR A 28 0.32 7.85 1.56
N ASP A 29 -0.29 8.72 0.75
CA ASP A 29 -1.42 9.56 1.17
C ASP A 29 -2.75 8.79 1.29
N GLY A 30 -2.74 7.48 0.98
CA GLY A 30 -3.90 6.59 1.10
C GLY A 30 -4.94 6.76 -0.01
N TYR A 31 -4.64 7.51 -1.07
CA TYR A 31 -5.44 7.56 -2.28
C TYR A 31 -4.95 6.51 -3.29
N THR A 32 -5.01 5.24 -2.93
CA THR A 32 -4.70 4.13 -3.85
C THR A 32 -5.98 3.57 -4.50
N VAL A 33 -5.87 3.05 -5.72
CA VAL A 33 -6.92 2.19 -6.31
C VAL A 33 -6.93 0.82 -5.61
N GLU A 34 -7.87 -0.04 -6.01
CA GLU A 34 -7.97 -1.39 -5.47
C GLU A 34 -6.65 -2.16 -5.57
N ILE A 35 -6.30 -2.84 -4.47
CA ILE A 35 -5.24 -3.85 -4.43
C ILE A 35 -5.94 -5.22 -4.54
N THR A 36 -5.57 -6.01 -5.56
CA THR A 36 -6.11 -7.34 -5.80
C THR A 36 -5.15 -8.43 -5.31
N ASP A 37 -5.66 -9.65 -5.07
CA ASP A 37 -4.80 -10.79 -4.71
C ASP A 37 -3.75 -11.10 -5.79
N SER A 38 -4.08 -10.90 -7.06
CA SER A 38 -3.16 -11.12 -8.19
C SER A 38 -1.95 -10.19 -8.17
N MET A 39 -2.11 -8.95 -7.67
CA MET A 39 -1.00 -8.01 -7.50
C MET A 39 -0.03 -8.45 -6.40
N LEU A 40 -0.52 -9.22 -5.42
CA LEU A 40 0.22 -9.68 -4.26
C LEU A 40 0.73 -11.13 -4.41
N ARG A 41 0.64 -11.71 -5.60
CA ARG A 41 1.17 -13.05 -5.87
C ARG A 41 2.65 -13.08 -5.51
N ASP A 42 3.09 -14.14 -4.84
CA ASP A 42 4.51 -14.35 -4.46
C ASP A 42 5.08 -13.28 -3.49
N ILE A 43 4.21 -12.50 -2.82
CA ILE A 43 4.59 -11.53 -1.78
C ILE A 43 4.05 -12.00 -0.42
N ASP A 44 4.94 -12.15 0.58
CA ASP A 44 4.49 -12.34 1.97
C ASP A 44 3.96 -11.00 2.52
N ARG A 45 2.63 -10.89 2.55
CA ARG A 45 1.89 -9.69 3.00
C ARG A 45 2.26 -9.27 4.42
N ARG A 46 2.76 -10.19 5.27
CA ARG A 46 3.19 -9.90 6.65
C ARG A 46 4.53 -9.16 6.70
N GLN A 47 5.30 -9.15 5.60
CA GLN A 47 6.56 -8.40 5.46
C GLN A 47 6.37 -7.04 4.79
N VAL A 48 5.15 -6.70 4.35
CA VAL A 48 4.81 -5.41 3.76
C VAL A 48 4.08 -4.57 4.78
N PHE A 49 4.56 -3.35 5.01
CA PHE A 49 3.94 -2.39 5.92
C PHE A 49 3.50 -1.15 5.14
N ALA A 50 2.37 -0.56 5.51
CA ALA A 50 1.92 0.70 4.94
C ALA A 50 1.84 1.81 5.99
N LEU A 51 2.51 2.93 5.74
CA LEU A 51 2.38 4.17 6.50
C LEU A 51 1.52 5.14 5.72
N ILE A 52 0.41 5.57 6.32
CA ILE A 52 -0.64 6.32 5.65
C ILE A 52 -0.80 7.68 6.31
N THR A 53 -0.94 8.74 5.52
CA THR A 53 -1.19 10.09 6.04
C THR A 53 -2.46 10.16 6.90
N PRO A 54 -2.63 11.20 7.75
CA PRO A 54 -3.76 11.29 8.67
C PRO A 54 -5.15 11.27 8.00
N LEU A 55 -5.24 11.77 6.76
CA LEU A 55 -6.49 11.82 6.00
C LEU A 55 -6.62 10.67 4.97
N GLY A 56 -5.61 9.81 4.86
CA GLY A 56 -5.57 8.74 3.88
C GLY A 56 -6.46 7.55 4.20
N LYS A 57 -6.89 6.83 3.15
CA LYS A 57 -7.73 5.63 3.26
C LYS A 57 -6.89 4.36 3.27
N SER A 58 -7.03 3.55 4.32
CA SER A 58 -6.31 2.27 4.46
C SER A 58 -7.10 1.04 3.99
N GLN A 59 -8.28 1.25 3.42
CA GLN A 59 -9.26 0.18 3.17
C GLN A 59 -8.70 -0.95 2.29
N TYR A 60 -7.91 -0.63 1.27
CA TYR A 60 -7.37 -1.63 0.34
C TYR A 60 -6.22 -2.42 0.97
N PHE A 61 -5.34 -1.77 1.74
CA PHE A 61 -4.31 -2.46 2.53
C PHE A 61 -4.94 -3.39 3.56
N ARG A 62 -5.95 -2.90 4.30
CA ARG A 62 -6.68 -3.70 5.29
C ARG A 62 -7.39 -4.91 4.66
N LYS A 63 -8.08 -4.71 3.53
CA LYS A 63 -8.79 -5.79 2.80
C LYS A 63 -7.84 -6.92 2.40
N GLN A 64 -6.57 -6.59 2.12
CA GLN A 64 -5.57 -7.55 1.71
C GLN A 64 -4.74 -8.15 2.87
N GLY A 65 -5.02 -7.74 4.12
CA GLY A 65 -4.27 -8.22 5.28
C GLY A 65 -2.86 -7.61 5.39
N ILE A 66 -2.62 -6.46 4.78
CA ILE A 66 -1.34 -5.74 4.88
C ILE A 66 -1.35 -4.90 6.18
N PRO A 67 -0.37 -5.12 7.09
CA PRO A 67 -0.14 -4.27 8.25
C PRO A 67 -0.05 -2.79 7.85
N HIS A 68 -0.80 -1.93 8.54
CA HIS A 68 -0.81 -0.50 8.23
C HIS A 68 -0.94 0.37 9.47
N PHE A 69 -0.34 1.56 9.39
CA PHE A 69 -0.37 2.58 10.42
C PHE A 69 -0.82 3.89 9.79
N ARG A 70 -1.79 4.55 10.42
CA ARG A 70 -2.18 5.91 10.05
C ARG A 70 -1.47 6.90 10.96
N LEU A 71 -0.81 7.88 10.35
CA LEU A 71 -0.14 8.96 11.05
C LEU A 71 -1.15 9.82 11.81
N LYS A 72 -0.70 10.41 12.91
CA LYS A 72 -1.44 11.45 13.62
C LYS A 72 -1.22 12.80 12.93
N PRO A 73 -2.23 13.69 12.89
CA PRO A 73 -2.02 15.07 12.49
C PRO A 73 -0.95 15.72 13.36
N ILE A 74 -0.14 16.60 12.76
CA ILE A 74 0.72 17.50 13.52
C ILE A 74 -0.21 18.61 14.03
N THR A 75 -0.51 18.60 15.32
CA THR A 75 -1.24 19.65 16.05
C THR A 75 -0.34 20.84 16.32
#